data_AF-A0A354NZM8-F1
#
_entry.id   AF-A0A354NZM8-F1
#
_cell.length_a   1.000
_cell.length_b   1.000
_cell.length_c   1.000
_cell.angle_alpha   90.00
_cell.angle_beta   90.00
_cell.angle_gamma   90.00
#
_symmetry.space_group_name_H-M   'P 1'
#
loop_
_entity.id
_entity.type
_entity.pdbx_description
1 polymer ?
#
loop_
_entity_poly.entity_id
_entity_poly.type
_entity_poly.pdbx_seq_one_letter_code
_entity_poly.pdbx_strand_id
1 'polypeptide(L)'
;MGRDAASKGSLTWLERGLQSLGASFRHVSMIVVTHCHSNHVGGLARLVEATSAKVAVHQEEKDFLDGSKPYPDPFSNPILARVTQPILPSLYPPP
;
A
#
# COMPACT_ATOMS: atom_id res chain seq x y z
N MET A 1 0.89 14.28 -5.14
CA MET A 1 1.79 13.64 -6.13
C MET A 1 2.39 12.41 -5.43
N GLY A 2 2.33 11.24 -6.05
CA GLY A 2 2.59 9.92 -5.45
C GLY A 2 1.33 9.06 -5.48
N ARG A 3 1.20 8.18 -6.48
CA ARG A 3 0.09 7.21 -6.54
C ARG A 3 0.70 5.82 -6.72
N ASP A 4 0.80 5.05 -5.65
CA ASP A 4 0.70 3.59 -5.76
C ASP A 4 -0.36 3.11 -4.78
N ALA A 5 -1.05 2.02 -5.15
CA ALA A 5 -2.17 1.31 -4.51
C ALA A 5 -2.75 1.97 -3.24
N ALA A 6 -3.27 3.20 -3.40
CA ALA A 6 -3.65 4.09 -2.31
C ALA A 6 -4.68 3.45 -1.35
N SER A 7 -4.84 4.05 -0.17
CA SER A 7 -5.69 3.65 0.98
C SER A 7 -6.99 2.90 0.67
N LYS A 8 -7.57 2.19 1.65
CA LYS A 8 -8.78 1.32 1.58
C LYS A 8 -9.98 1.81 0.72
N GLY A 9 -10.06 3.09 0.30
CA GLY A 9 -11.06 3.66 -0.63
C GLY A 9 -10.58 4.03 -2.05
N SER A 10 -9.33 3.76 -2.44
CA SER A 10 -8.78 4.16 -3.74
C SER A 10 -9.23 3.32 -4.94
N LEU A 11 -9.76 2.12 -4.69
CA LEU A 11 -10.18 1.18 -5.73
C LEU A 11 -11.20 1.80 -6.69
N THR A 12 -12.15 2.58 -6.17
CA THR A 12 -13.17 3.26 -7.00
C THR A 12 -12.55 4.29 -7.94
N TRP A 13 -11.51 5.00 -7.50
CA TRP A 13 -10.79 5.95 -8.33
C TRP A 13 -9.95 5.27 -9.40
N LEU A 14 -9.28 4.16 -9.05
CA LEU A 14 -8.52 3.35 -10.00
C LEU A 14 -9.43 2.74 -11.07
N GLU A 15 -10.57 2.17 -10.65
CA GLU A 15 -11.54 1.59 -11.58
C GLU A 15 -12.11 2.64 -12.52
N ARG A 16 -12.53 3.80 -12.01
CA ARG A 16 -12.98 4.93 -12.85
C ARG A 16 -11.91 5.41 -13.81
N GLY A 17 -10.66 5.50 -13.36
CA GLY A 17 -9.53 5.86 -14.21
C GLY A 17 -9.35 4.87 -15.35
N LEU A 18 -9.36 3.57 -15.07
CA LEU A 18 -9.30 2.53 -16.10
C LEU A 18 -10.49 2.62 -17.06
N GLN A 19 -11.70 2.78 -16.55
CA GLN A 19 -12.92 2.91 -17.37
C GLN A 19 -12.86 4.13 -18.29
N SER A 20 -12.30 5.26 -17.85
CA SER A 20 -12.10 6.44 -18.70
C SER A 20 -11.13 6.20 -19.86
N LEU A 21 -10.30 5.15 -19.77
CA LEU A 21 -9.39 4.69 -20.81
C LEU A 21 -9.95 3.50 -21.61
N GLY A 22 -11.21 3.12 -21.39
CA GLY A 22 -11.82 1.93 -22.01
C GLY A 22 -11.30 0.60 -21.44
N ALA A 23 -10.61 0.63 -20.30
CA ALA A 23 -10.07 -0.53 -19.61
C ALA A 23 -10.87 -0.86 -18.33
N SER A 24 -10.49 -1.95 -17.67
CA SER A 24 -11.05 -2.36 -16.37
C SER A 24 -10.02 -3.21 -15.62
N PHE A 25 -10.29 -3.54 -14.35
CA PHE A 25 -9.38 -4.38 -13.58
C PHE A 25 -9.07 -5.74 -14.20
N ARG A 26 -9.98 -6.29 -15.03
CA ARG A 26 -9.74 -7.53 -15.78
C ARG A 26 -8.58 -7.45 -16.77
N HIS A 27 -8.19 -6.24 -17.17
CA HIS A 27 -7.08 -6.01 -18.10
C HIS A 27 -5.74 -5.82 -17.38
N VAL A 28 -5.73 -5.74 -16.05
CA VAL A 28 -4.52 -5.51 -15.26
C VAL A 28 -3.89 -6.86 -14.93
N SER A 29 -2.71 -7.15 -15.49
CA SER A 29 -1.97 -8.39 -15.24
C SER A 29 -0.82 -8.22 -14.23
N MET A 30 -0.38 -6.98 -14.01
CA MET A 30 0.74 -6.65 -13.14
C MET A 30 0.53 -5.31 -12.42
N ILE A 31 0.86 -5.28 -11.15
CA ILE A 31 0.92 -4.09 -10.31
C ILE A 31 2.38 -3.89 -9.90
N VAL A 32 2.96 -2.75 -10.23
CA VAL A 32 4.32 -2.40 -9.84
C VAL A 32 4.23 -1.38 -8.72
N VAL A 33 4.89 -1.67 -7.59
CA VAL A 33 4.95 -0.77 -6.44
C VAL A 33 6.31 -0.07 -6.44
N THR A 34 6.33 1.26 -6.33
CA THR A 34 7.59 2.02 -6.30
C THR A 34 8.36 1.87 -5.00
N HIS A 35 7.64 1.84 -3.87
CA HIS A 35 8.19 1.60 -2.53
C HIS A 35 7.09 1.24 -1.53
N CYS A 36 7.48 0.68 -0.38
CA CYS A 36 6.55 0.02 0.54
C CYS A 36 5.99 0.88 1.69
N HIS A 37 5.82 2.19 1.55
CA HIS A 37 5.14 2.95 2.61
C HIS A 37 3.63 2.70 2.63
N SER A 38 3.00 2.77 3.81
CA SER A 38 1.57 2.47 4.02
C SER A 38 0.63 3.30 3.12
N ASN A 39 1.01 4.53 2.78
CA ASN A 39 0.26 5.39 1.86
C ASN A 39 0.31 4.92 0.39
N HIS A 40 1.22 4.00 0.05
CA HIS A 40 1.40 3.40 -1.27
C HIS A 40 0.90 1.94 -1.37
N VAL A 41 0.91 1.19 -0.27
CA VAL A 41 0.54 -0.24 -0.29
C VAL A 41 -0.70 -0.58 0.52
N GLY A 42 -1.31 0.40 1.21
CA GLY A 42 -2.46 0.18 2.09
C GLY A 42 -3.73 -0.32 1.41
N GLY A 43 -3.85 -0.21 0.08
CA GLY A 43 -4.94 -0.79 -0.71
C GLY A 43 -4.53 -2.00 -1.56
N LEU A 44 -3.27 -2.43 -1.49
CA LEU A 44 -2.69 -3.39 -2.44
C LEU A 44 -3.37 -4.76 -2.40
N ALA A 45 -3.65 -5.30 -1.21
CA ALA A 45 -4.33 -6.60 -1.07
C ALA A 45 -5.69 -6.61 -1.80
N ARG A 46 -6.50 -5.58 -1.58
CA ARG A 46 -7.82 -5.45 -2.24
C ARG A 46 -7.68 -5.25 -3.75
N LEU A 47 -6.64 -4.55 -4.20
CA LEU A 47 -6.36 -4.36 -5.62
C LEU A 47 -5.95 -5.67 -6.29
N VAL A 48 -5.14 -6.50 -5.61
CA VAL A 48 -4.80 -7.86 -6.06
C VAL A 48 -6.06 -8.73 -6.13
N GLU A 49 -6.94 -8.69 -5.14
CA GLU A 49 -8.23 -9.40 -5.19
C GLU A 49 -9.08 -8.97 -6.39
N ALA A 50 -9.15 -7.66 -6.66
CA ALA A 50 -9.98 -7.10 -7.73
C ALA A 50 -9.43 -7.37 -9.15
N THR A 51 -8.11 -7.56 -9.28
CA THR A 51 -7.42 -7.69 -10.59
C THR A 51 -6.91 -9.11 -10.87
N SER A 52 -6.64 -9.89 -9.83
CA SER A 52 -5.82 -11.12 -9.89
C SER A 52 -4.41 -10.89 -10.46
N ALA A 53 -3.91 -9.65 -10.44
CA ALA A 53 -2.62 -9.28 -10.99
C ALA A 53 -1.45 -9.76 -10.12
N LYS A 54 -0.30 -10.00 -10.75
CA LYS A 54 0.96 -10.21 -10.03
C LYS A 54 1.49 -8.89 -9.47
N VAL A 55 2.14 -8.93 -8.32
CA VAL A 55 2.80 -7.76 -7.74
C VAL A 55 4.31 -7.82 -7.97
N ALA A 56 4.88 -6.74 -8.48
CA ALA A 56 6.32 -6.53 -8.57
C ALA A 56 6.73 -5.43 -7.57
N VAL A 57 7.76 -5.71 -6.78
CA VAL A 57 8.31 -4.83 -5.74
C VAL A 57 9.84 -4.96 -5.74
N HIS A 58 10.55 -3.94 -5.26
CA HIS A 58 11.99 -4.03 -5.06
C HIS A 58 12.34 -5.16 -4.09
N GLN A 59 13.40 -5.92 -4.38
CA GLN A 59 13.76 -7.12 -3.60
C GLN A 59 14.01 -6.81 -2.12
N GLU A 60 14.63 -5.66 -1.82
CA GLU A 60 14.88 -5.23 -0.43
C GLU A 60 13.62 -4.85 0.34
N GLU A 61 12.53 -4.58 -0.38
CA GLU A 61 11.27 -4.16 0.22
C GLU A 61 10.25 -5.30 0.34
N LYS A 62 10.49 -6.42 -0.32
CA LYS A 62 9.62 -7.60 -0.35
C LYS A 62 9.20 -8.03 1.07
N ASP A 63 10.18 -8.13 1.97
CA ASP A 63 9.97 -8.65 3.31
C ASP A 63 9.05 -7.75 4.16
N PHE A 64 9.03 -6.44 3.88
CA PHE A 64 8.11 -5.51 4.54
C PHE A 64 6.70 -5.60 3.96
N LEU A 65 6.59 -5.91 2.66
CA LEU A 65 5.32 -6.04 1.95
C LEU A 65 4.58 -7.34 2.30
N ASP A 66 5.29 -8.46 2.43
CA ASP A 66 4.72 -9.76 2.81
C ASP A 66 4.56 -9.95 4.33
N GLY A 67 5.02 -8.98 5.11
CA GLY A 67 4.89 -8.95 6.58
C GLY A 67 5.94 -9.80 7.31
N SER A 68 6.95 -10.35 6.61
CA SER A 68 8.06 -11.07 7.25
C SER A 68 9.01 -10.15 8.03
N LYS A 69 9.06 -8.86 7.70
CA LYS A 69 9.73 -7.81 8.48
C LYS A 69 8.74 -6.69 8.86
N PRO A 70 8.81 -6.18 10.10
CA PRO A 70 8.07 -4.99 10.47
C PRO A 70 8.63 -3.77 9.74
N TYR A 71 7.78 -2.81 9.38
CA TYR A 71 8.25 -1.53 8.87
C TYR A 71 9.17 -0.85 9.89
N PRO A 72 10.24 -0.17 9.45
CA PRO A 72 11.08 0.61 10.35
C PRO A 72 10.22 1.64 11.08
N ASP A 73 10.27 1.65 12.41
CA ASP A 73 9.55 2.64 13.21
C ASP A 73 10.20 4.02 13.02
N PRO A 74 9.50 5.02 12.45
CA PRO A 74 10.03 6.37 12.33
C PRO A 74 10.31 7.02 13.70
N PHE A 75 9.81 6.43 14.79
CA PHE A 75 10.02 6.89 16.16
C PHE A 75 10.97 5.95 16.92
N SER A 76 12.23 5.85 16.47
CA SER A 76 13.24 5.00 17.14
C SER A 76 13.64 5.51 18.54
N ASN A 77 13.24 6.73 18.93
CA ASN A 77 13.47 7.26 20.27
C ASN A 77 12.37 6.80 21.25
N PRO A 78 12.72 6.17 22.38
CA PRO A 78 11.74 5.56 23.30
C PRO A 78 10.77 6.56 23.94
N ILE A 79 11.20 7.81 24.16
CA ILE A 79 10.32 8.87 24.70
C ILE A 79 9.32 9.27 23.62
N LEU A 80 9.80 9.51 22.40
CA LEU A 80 8.95 9.92 21.29
C LEU A 80 7.94 8.82 20.94
N ALA A 81 8.37 7.55 20.88
CA ALA A 81 7.51 6.39 20.65
C ALA A 81 6.38 6.29 21.68
N ARG A 82 6.67 6.54 22.97
CA ARG A 82 5.67 6.47 24.04
C ARG A 82 4.64 7.60 23.97
N VAL A 83 5.05 8.78 23.51
CA VAL A 83 4.16 9.94 23.32
C VAL A 83 3.29 9.77 22.07
N THR A 84 3.84 9.21 20.99
CA THR A 84 3.13 9.10 19.70
C THR A 84 2.29 7.82 19.59
N GLN A 85 2.59 6.77 20.37
CA GLN A 85 1.88 5.48 20.40
C GLN A 85 0.35 5.57 20.40
N PRO A 86 -0.31 6.44 21.20
CA PRO A 86 -1.77 6.52 21.22
C PRO A 86 -2.39 6.99 19.89
N ILE A 87 -1.62 7.75 19.10
CA ILE A 87 -2.07 8.39 17.85
C ILE A 87 -1.59 7.58 16.63
N LEU A 88 -0.49 6.83 16.77
CA LEU A 88 0.11 6.04 15.68
C LEU A 88 -0.88 5.15 14.94
N PRO A 89 -1.72 4.31 15.59
CA PRO A 89 -2.64 3.42 14.87
C PRO A 89 -3.66 4.15 14.00
N SER A 90 -3.96 5.41 14.32
CA SER A 90 -4.84 6.26 13.52
C SER A 90 -4.13 6.80 12.26
N LEU A 91 -2.84 7.09 12.37
CA LEU A 91 -2.01 7.60 11.27
C LEU A 91 -1.44 6.47 10.39
N TYR A 92 -1.18 5.31 10.99
CA TYR A 92 -0.59 4.11 10.40
C TYR A 92 -1.38 2.89 10.87
N PRO A 93 -2.60 2.67 10.35
CA PRO A 93 -3.34 1.45 10.64
C PRO A 93 -2.53 0.23 10.15
N PRO A 94 -2.51 -0.87 10.92
CA PRO A 94 -1.92 -2.11 10.42
C PRO A 94 -2.63 -2.55 9.12
N PRO A 95 -1.92 -3.23 8.22
CA PRO A 95 -2.47 -3.69 6.94
C PRO A 95 -3.76 -4.50 7.11
#